data_AF-T1GYT0-F1
#
_entry.id   AF-T1GYT0-F1
#
_cell.length_a   1.000
_cell.length_b   1.000
_cell.length_c   1.000
_cell.angle_alpha   90.00
_cell.angle_beta   90.00
_cell.angle_gamma   90.00
#
_symmetry.space_group_name_H-M   'P 1'
#
loop_
_entity.id
_entity.type
_entity.pdbx_description
1 polymer ?
#
loop_
_entity_poly.entity_id
_entity_poly.type
_entity_poly.pdbx_seq_one_letter_code
_entity_poly.pdbx_strand_id
1 'polypeptide(L)'
;MSYAGIWNDGIRFVKLFVKEVLSSLASSVGCMNANYADVILCCSWSPHGPVYDPVAIIPLNITILLIEFSEQEFYLAIVASLASEADFVFIPEDPVEVNWQDTLCDKLQQERNAGQRLNIIIVAEGAIDREGKAITAEDVKKVVVDKLQQDTRITVLGHVQRGGNPSAFDRVLGCRMGAEATLALMEATDTSVPCVVSLDGNQAVRVPLMECVEKTKAVAQAMADKNWELAVKLRGRSFERNLETYKMLTRLKPPKNAFDAQGKPVEGLRLAVMHIGAPACGMNAAVRSFVRNAIYRGDTVFGIHDGIQGLVAGNIKEMGWSDVT
;
A
#
# COMPACT_ATOMS: atom_id res chain seq x y z
N MET A 1 10.65 20.26 42.85
CA MET A 1 9.35 20.16 42.17
C MET A 1 9.58 19.52 40.81
N SER A 2 9.02 18.33 40.65
CA SER A 2 9.14 17.45 39.49
C SER A 2 8.19 17.91 38.39
N TYR A 3 8.69 18.16 37.18
CA TYR A 3 7.90 18.30 35.94
C TYR A 3 8.11 17.07 35.03
N ALA A 4 8.14 15.88 35.63
CA ALA A 4 8.30 14.62 34.91
C ALA A 4 6.96 13.93 34.54
N GLY A 5 5.81 14.56 34.80
CA GLY A 5 4.50 13.88 34.83
C GLY A 5 3.58 14.02 33.61
N ILE A 6 3.86 14.90 32.64
CA ILE A 6 2.88 15.24 31.57
C ILE A 6 3.37 14.83 30.15
N TRP A 7 4.58 14.29 30.03
CA TRP A 7 5.21 13.96 28.73
C TRP A 7 5.11 12.48 28.30
N ASN A 8 4.40 11.63 29.03
CA ASN A 8 4.42 10.17 28.79
C ASN A 8 3.27 9.62 27.92
N ASP A 9 2.18 10.36 27.71
CA ASP A 9 1.01 9.81 27.00
C ASP A 9 0.92 10.20 25.52
N GLY A 10 1.41 11.38 25.12
CA GLY A 10 1.43 11.80 23.70
C GLY A 10 2.57 11.15 22.87
N ILE A 11 3.70 10.84 23.50
CA ILE A 11 4.85 10.20 22.85
C ILE A 11 4.61 8.70 22.62
N ARG A 12 3.67 8.08 23.35
CA ARG A 12 3.29 6.67 23.14
C ARG A 12 2.57 6.45 21.81
N PHE A 13 1.73 7.38 21.36
CA PHE A 13 0.96 7.22 20.13
C PHE A 13 1.82 7.35 18.86
N VAL A 14 2.76 8.31 18.85
CA VAL A 14 3.70 8.51 17.72
C VAL A 14 4.77 7.42 17.69
N LYS A 15 5.24 6.95 18.86
CA LYS A 15 6.15 5.79 18.91
C LYS A 15 5.50 4.47 18.51
N LEU A 16 4.20 4.28 18.75
CA LEU A 16 3.48 3.10 18.24
C LEU A 16 3.23 3.18 16.74
N PHE A 17 2.80 4.33 16.22
CA PHE A 17 2.49 4.51 14.79
C PHE A 17 3.74 4.38 13.91
N VAL A 18 4.84 5.04 14.28
CA VAL A 18 6.12 4.97 13.55
C VAL A 18 6.74 3.57 13.65
N LYS A 19 6.61 2.88 14.78
CA LYS A 19 7.18 1.54 14.95
C LYS A 19 6.37 0.45 14.24
N GLU A 20 5.04 0.55 14.14
CA GLU A 20 4.23 -0.43 13.41
C GLU A 20 4.18 -0.18 11.90
N VAL A 21 4.11 1.07 11.45
CA VAL A 21 4.11 1.40 10.01
C VAL A 21 5.50 1.18 9.41
N LEU A 22 6.58 1.57 10.10
CA LEU A 22 7.94 1.23 9.67
C LEU A 22 8.29 -0.23 9.94
N SER A 23 7.70 -0.93 10.92
CA SER A 23 7.91 -2.39 11.04
C SER A 23 7.19 -3.12 9.91
N SER A 24 6.00 -2.70 9.51
CA SER A 24 5.27 -3.30 8.37
C SER A 24 5.97 -2.98 7.06
N LEU A 25 6.40 -1.74 6.83
CA LEU A 25 7.21 -1.33 5.68
C LEU A 25 8.62 -1.91 5.71
N ALA A 26 9.28 -2.08 6.85
CA ALA A 26 10.60 -2.73 6.94
C ALA A 26 10.49 -4.26 6.86
N SER A 27 9.35 -4.86 7.23
CA SER A 27 9.09 -6.29 7.08
C SER A 27 8.55 -6.68 5.69
N SER A 28 8.12 -5.73 4.87
CA SER A 28 7.64 -5.99 3.50
C SER A 28 8.43 -5.26 2.40
N VAL A 29 9.15 -4.20 2.74
CA VAL A 29 9.91 -3.33 1.82
C VAL A 29 11.34 -3.14 2.35
N GLY A 30 11.95 -4.21 2.87
CA GLY A 30 13.35 -4.20 3.26
C GLY A 30 14.21 -3.84 2.06
N CYS A 31 14.74 -2.62 2.04
CA CYS A 31 15.66 -2.05 1.05
C CYS A 31 15.60 -2.77 -0.30
N MET A 32 14.66 -2.38 -1.16
CA MET A 32 14.79 -2.70 -2.58
C MET A 32 16.15 -2.21 -3.04
N ASN A 33 17.03 -3.14 -3.40
CA ASN A 33 18.18 -2.85 -4.23
C ASN A 33 17.69 -2.02 -5.43
N ALA A 34 18.46 -1.00 -5.78
CA ALA A 34 18.14 -0.01 -6.80
C ALA A 34 17.72 -0.57 -8.17
N ASN A 35 17.89 -1.88 -8.42
CA ASN A 35 17.60 -2.52 -9.71
C ASN A 35 16.13 -2.94 -9.92
N TYR A 36 15.27 -2.96 -8.88
CA TYR A 36 13.83 -3.28 -9.07
C TYR A 36 12.96 -2.04 -9.22
N ALA A 37 13.41 -0.89 -8.71
CA ALA A 37 12.80 0.40 -9.02
C ALA A 37 12.93 0.73 -10.52
N ASP A 38 13.98 0.23 -11.19
CA ASP A 38 14.23 0.49 -12.62
C ASP A 38 13.18 -0.10 -13.57
N VAL A 39 12.42 -1.12 -13.15
CA VAL A 39 11.34 -1.69 -13.99
C VAL A 39 10.05 -0.85 -13.89
N ILE A 40 9.87 -0.10 -12.80
CA ILE A 40 8.71 0.76 -12.57
C ILE A 40 9.01 2.24 -12.93
N LEU A 41 10.28 2.64 -12.91
CA LEU A 41 10.77 3.99 -13.23
C LEU A 41 11.63 4.03 -14.51
N CYS A 42 11.29 3.28 -15.55
CA CYS A 42 11.96 3.44 -16.84
C CYS A 42 11.32 4.55 -17.69
N CYS A 43 11.49 5.81 -17.25
CA CYS A 43 11.39 6.97 -18.12
C CYS A 43 12.65 7.84 -17.97
N SER A 44 13.56 7.65 -18.94
CA SER A 44 14.60 8.58 -19.42
C SER A 44 15.65 9.09 -18.41
N TRP A 45 16.77 8.37 -18.32
CA TRP A 45 18.07 8.98 -18.00
C TRP A 45 18.90 8.98 -19.29
N SER A 46 19.07 10.16 -19.92
CA SER A 46 19.96 10.35 -21.08
C SER A 46 21.22 11.09 -20.62
N PRO A 47 22.44 10.64 -20.96
CA PRO A 47 23.68 11.14 -20.38
C PRO A 47 24.22 12.44 -21.02
N HIS A 48 23.37 13.24 -21.66
CA HIS A 48 23.77 14.51 -22.29
C HIS A 48 22.98 15.67 -21.67
N GLY A 49 23.69 16.74 -21.30
CA GLY A 49 23.20 17.90 -20.55
C GLY A 49 22.04 18.69 -21.21
N PRO A 50 21.59 19.78 -20.58
CA PRO A 50 20.27 20.36 -20.86
C PRO A 50 20.25 21.03 -22.22
N VAL A 51 19.54 20.44 -23.17
CA VAL A 51 19.10 21.12 -24.39
C VAL A 51 17.71 21.68 -24.09
N TYR A 52 17.61 23.01 -24.00
CA TYR A 52 16.35 23.71 -23.99
C TYR A 52 15.78 23.70 -25.41
N ASP A 53 14.75 22.90 -25.66
CA ASP A 53 13.94 22.98 -26.87
C ASP A 53 12.51 23.42 -26.50
N PRO A 54 11.90 24.38 -27.23
CA PRO A 54 10.61 24.96 -26.88
C PRO A 54 9.45 24.10 -27.42
N VAL A 55 8.47 23.84 -26.55
CA VAL A 55 7.10 23.43 -26.89
C VAL A 55 7.00 22.22 -27.84
N ALA A 56 7.43 21.06 -27.36
CA ALA A 56 6.84 19.80 -27.79
C ALA A 56 5.62 19.53 -26.89
N ILE A 57 4.41 19.67 -27.45
CA ILE A 57 3.22 19.05 -26.86
C ILE A 57 3.44 17.54 -26.98
N ILE A 58 4.08 16.95 -25.98
CA ILE A 58 4.16 15.50 -25.83
C ILE A 58 2.70 15.04 -25.71
N PRO A 59 2.21 14.13 -26.58
CA PRO A 59 0.88 13.58 -26.37
C PRO A 59 0.86 12.99 -24.95
N LEU A 60 -0.13 13.40 -24.15
CA LEU A 60 -0.38 12.92 -22.79
C LEU A 60 -0.66 11.41 -22.85
N ASN A 61 0.41 10.61 -22.97
CA ASN A 61 0.35 9.16 -23.02
C ASN A 61 0.14 8.66 -21.59
N ILE A 62 -1.12 8.56 -21.22
CA ILE A 62 -1.58 7.93 -19.98
C ILE A 62 -1.17 6.44 -20.08
N THR A 63 -0.39 5.93 -19.13
CA THR A 63 0.01 4.52 -19.09
C THR A 63 -0.64 3.87 -17.89
N ILE A 64 -1.81 3.27 -18.08
CA ILE A 64 -2.31 2.32 -17.09
C ILE A 64 -1.41 1.09 -17.16
N LEU A 65 -0.86 0.70 -16.01
CA LEU A 65 0.02 -0.47 -15.88
C LEU A 65 -0.74 -1.56 -15.13
N LEU A 66 -1.35 -2.48 -15.88
CA LEU A 66 -2.04 -3.64 -15.30
C LEU A 66 -1.02 -4.72 -14.95
N ILE A 67 -0.76 -4.90 -13.65
CA ILE A 67 0.12 -5.95 -13.11
C ILE A 67 -0.71 -7.15 -12.68
N GLU A 68 -0.45 -8.30 -13.30
CA GLU A 68 -1.04 -9.60 -12.96
C GLU A 68 -0.10 -10.42 -12.05
N PHE A 69 -0.67 -11.07 -11.02
CA PHE A 69 0.05 -11.80 -9.97
C PHE A 69 -0.41 -13.24 -9.85
N SER A 70 0.54 -14.17 -9.64
CA SER A 70 0.25 -15.60 -9.69
C SER A 70 -0.78 -16.13 -8.69
N GLU A 71 -1.56 -17.14 -9.13
CA GLU A 71 -2.71 -17.87 -8.54
C GLU A 71 -2.87 -18.04 -7.00
N GLN A 72 -1.89 -17.72 -6.15
CA GLN A 72 -2.01 -17.86 -4.69
C GLN A 72 -1.50 -16.67 -3.85
N GLU A 73 -0.95 -15.62 -4.47
CA GLU A 73 -0.22 -14.56 -3.77
C GLU A 73 -0.98 -13.22 -3.78
N PHE A 74 -2.22 -13.24 -3.32
CA PHE A 74 -3.14 -12.10 -3.32
C PHE A 74 -2.73 -10.96 -2.38
N TYR A 75 -1.96 -11.27 -1.33
CA TYR A 75 -1.33 -10.26 -0.46
C TYR A 75 -0.36 -9.36 -1.22
N LEU A 76 0.25 -9.87 -2.29
CA LEU A 76 1.21 -9.12 -3.09
C LEU A 76 0.52 -7.97 -3.83
N ALA A 77 -0.69 -8.20 -4.35
CA ALA A 77 -1.47 -7.16 -5.04
C ALA A 77 -1.76 -5.96 -4.12
N ILE A 78 -2.25 -6.21 -2.90
CA ILE A 78 -2.57 -5.12 -1.96
C ILE A 78 -1.33 -4.38 -1.45
N VAL A 79 -0.23 -5.10 -1.18
CA VAL A 79 1.03 -4.47 -0.76
C VAL A 79 1.65 -3.68 -1.91
N ALA A 80 1.62 -4.21 -3.13
CA ALA A 80 2.05 -3.50 -4.33
C ALA A 80 1.22 -2.23 -4.53
N SER A 81 -0.11 -2.30 -4.37
CA SER A 81 -0.98 -1.12 -4.47
C SER A 81 -0.67 -0.06 -3.44
N LEU A 82 -0.34 -0.46 -2.20
CA LEU A 82 0.05 0.48 -1.17
C LEU A 82 1.42 1.11 -1.44
N ALA A 83 2.38 0.32 -1.94
CA ALA A 83 3.74 0.76 -2.23
C ALA A 83 3.86 1.63 -3.50
N SER A 84 3.07 1.31 -4.53
CA SER A 84 3.06 2.02 -5.82
C SER A 84 1.96 3.07 -5.90
N GLU A 85 1.17 3.23 -4.83
CA GLU A 85 0.05 4.18 -4.78
C GLU A 85 -0.99 3.97 -5.89
N ALA A 86 -1.30 2.70 -6.18
CA ALA A 86 -2.26 2.38 -7.23
C ALA A 86 -3.61 3.08 -6.99
N ASP A 87 -4.18 3.65 -8.04
CA ASP A 87 -5.49 4.31 -8.00
C ASP A 87 -6.60 3.29 -7.76
N PHE A 88 -6.44 2.07 -8.30
CA PHE A 88 -7.41 1.01 -8.16
C PHE A 88 -6.73 -0.36 -8.03
N VAL A 89 -7.33 -1.26 -7.27
CA VAL A 89 -6.85 -2.63 -7.07
C VAL A 89 -8.03 -3.59 -7.17
N PHE A 90 -7.82 -4.70 -7.86
CA PHE A 90 -8.75 -5.81 -7.90
C PHE A 90 -8.11 -7.00 -7.19
N ILE A 91 -8.73 -7.44 -6.09
CA ILE A 91 -8.32 -8.60 -5.29
C ILE A 91 -9.52 -9.54 -5.05
N PRO A 92 -9.33 -10.85 -4.97
CA PRO A 92 -10.41 -11.80 -4.73
C PRO A 92 -11.00 -11.74 -3.31
N GLU A 93 -10.21 -11.38 -2.29
CA GLU A 93 -10.69 -11.36 -0.90
C GLU A 93 -11.68 -10.23 -0.60
N ASP A 94 -11.61 -9.14 -1.37
CA ASP A 94 -12.51 -7.99 -1.28
C ASP A 94 -12.99 -7.63 -2.68
N PRO A 95 -13.88 -8.47 -3.26
CA PRO A 95 -14.29 -8.32 -4.64
C PRO A 95 -15.13 -7.05 -4.81
N VAL A 96 -14.94 -6.44 -5.97
CA VAL A 96 -15.65 -5.23 -6.36
C VAL A 96 -17.13 -5.51 -6.65
N GLU A 97 -17.95 -4.47 -6.54
CA GLU A 97 -19.35 -4.54 -6.92
C GLU A 97 -19.51 -4.75 -8.43
N VAL A 98 -20.66 -5.27 -8.86
CA VAL A 98 -20.92 -5.65 -10.26
C VAL A 98 -20.81 -4.46 -11.22
N ASN A 99 -21.11 -3.26 -10.72
CA ASN A 99 -20.99 -1.96 -11.40
C ASN A 99 -19.60 -1.32 -11.23
N TRP A 100 -18.56 -2.12 -11.04
CA TRP A 100 -17.18 -1.62 -10.86
C TRP A 100 -16.70 -0.77 -12.03
N GLN A 101 -17.24 -0.97 -13.24
CA GLN A 101 -16.85 -0.21 -14.43
C GLN A 101 -17.15 1.27 -14.27
N ASP A 102 -18.33 1.60 -13.75
CA ASP A 102 -18.74 3.00 -13.54
C ASP A 102 -17.95 3.60 -12.37
N THR A 103 -17.79 2.84 -11.28
CA THR A 103 -17.00 3.25 -10.13
C THR A 103 -15.54 3.53 -10.49
N LEU A 104 -14.95 2.69 -11.34
CA LEU A 104 -13.60 2.86 -11.86
C LEU A 104 -13.51 4.12 -12.72
N CYS A 105 -14.43 4.29 -13.68
CA CYS A 105 -14.44 5.44 -14.57
C CYS A 105 -14.57 6.76 -13.81
N ASP A 106 -15.49 6.82 -12.83
CA ASP A 106 -15.70 7.99 -11.98
C ASP A 106 -14.45 8.35 -11.19
N LYS A 107 -13.76 7.34 -10.64
CA LYS A 107 -12.53 7.55 -9.88
C LYS A 107 -11.41 8.10 -10.77
N LEU A 108 -11.14 7.45 -11.90
CA LEU A 108 -10.09 7.88 -12.84
C LEU A 108 -10.36 9.30 -13.38
N GLN A 109 -11.62 9.63 -13.66
CA GLN A 109 -11.98 10.96 -14.11
C GLN A 109 -11.75 12.02 -13.02
N GLN A 110 -12.05 11.69 -11.75
CA GLN A 110 -11.79 12.60 -10.64
C GLN A 110 -10.29 12.82 -10.41
N GLU A 111 -9.47 11.77 -10.45
CA GLU A 111 -8.00 11.89 -10.34
C GLU A 111 -7.42 12.77 -11.46
N ARG A 112 -7.90 12.56 -12.69
CA ARG A 112 -7.50 13.37 -13.84
C ARG A 112 -7.89 14.84 -13.67
N ASN A 113 -9.10 15.10 -13.18
CA ASN A 113 -9.55 16.46 -12.89
C ASN A 113 -8.75 17.11 -11.74
N ALA A 114 -8.21 16.31 -10.83
CA ALA A 114 -7.30 16.75 -9.76
C ALA A 114 -5.86 17.00 -10.26
N GLY A 115 -5.59 16.76 -11.54
CA GLY A 115 -4.30 17.02 -12.20
C GLY A 115 -3.37 15.81 -12.29
N GLN A 116 -3.83 14.61 -11.94
CA GLN A 116 -3.04 13.39 -12.12
C GLN A 116 -2.81 13.11 -13.61
N ARG A 117 -1.55 12.80 -13.95
CA ARG A 117 -1.12 12.53 -15.33
C ARG A 117 -1.04 11.05 -15.66
N LEU A 118 -0.96 10.22 -14.64
CA LEU A 118 -0.79 8.78 -14.73
C LEU A 118 -1.80 8.13 -13.79
N ASN A 119 -2.32 6.97 -14.17
CA ASN A 119 -3.07 6.12 -13.28
C ASN A 119 -2.49 4.71 -13.29
N ILE A 120 -2.37 4.06 -12.15
CA ILE A 120 -1.89 2.70 -11.98
C ILE A 120 -3.05 1.86 -11.44
N ILE A 121 -3.37 0.77 -12.13
CA ILE A 121 -4.41 -0.18 -11.73
C ILE A 121 -3.77 -1.54 -11.56
N ILE A 122 -3.95 -2.16 -10.39
CA ILE A 122 -3.39 -3.48 -10.11
C ILE A 122 -4.51 -4.53 -10.16
N VAL A 123 -4.28 -5.65 -10.84
CA VAL A 123 -5.29 -6.71 -11.02
C VAL A 123 -4.66 -8.04 -10.63
N ALA A 124 -5.09 -8.63 -9.52
CA ALA A 124 -4.68 -10.00 -9.19
C ALA A 124 -5.19 -10.98 -10.27
N GLU A 125 -4.44 -12.04 -10.60
CA GLU A 125 -4.87 -13.05 -11.60
C GLU A 125 -6.21 -13.70 -11.21
N GLY A 126 -6.42 -13.93 -9.91
CA GLY A 126 -7.67 -14.44 -9.36
C GLY A 126 -8.73 -13.37 -9.10
N ALA A 127 -8.65 -12.17 -9.67
CA ALA A 127 -9.62 -11.11 -9.43
C ALA A 127 -11.04 -11.52 -9.89
N ILE A 128 -12.01 -11.29 -9.02
CA ILE A 128 -13.42 -11.59 -9.26
C ILE A 128 -14.31 -10.42 -8.83
N ASP A 129 -15.52 -10.34 -9.39
CA ASP A 129 -16.59 -9.53 -8.82
C ASP A 129 -17.35 -10.28 -7.72
N ARG A 130 -18.29 -9.60 -7.05
CA ARG A 130 -19.14 -10.19 -6.00
C ARG A 130 -20.04 -11.34 -6.49
N GLU A 131 -20.30 -11.44 -7.79
CA GLU A 131 -21.05 -12.57 -8.36
C GLU A 131 -20.16 -13.80 -8.60
N GLY A 132 -18.84 -13.62 -8.59
CA GLY A 132 -17.84 -14.65 -8.83
C GLY A 132 -17.37 -14.69 -10.29
N LYS A 133 -17.67 -13.66 -11.08
CA LYS A 133 -17.17 -13.54 -12.45
C LYS A 133 -15.73 -13.06 -12.41
N ALA A 134 -14.86 -13.75 -13.13
CA ALA A 134 -13.46 -13.34 -13.29
C ALA A 134 -13.36 -11.96 -13.96
N ILE A 135 -12.45 -11.14 -13.45
CA ILE A 135 -12.11 -9.82 -13.99
C ILE A 135 -10.68 -9.90 -14.51
N THR A 136 -10.53 -9.82 -15.83
CA THR A 136 -9.21 -9.84 -16.46
C THR A 136 -8.66 -8.43 -16.66
N ALA A 137 -7.35 -8.32 -16.83
CA ALA A 137 -6.72 -7.06 -17.22
C ALA A 137 -7.29 -6.51 -18.56
N GLU A 138 -7.61 -7.38 -19.52
CA GLU A 138 -8.21 -6.96 -20.79
C GLU A 138 -9.63 -6.40 -20.61
N ASP A 139 -10.43 -6.93 -19.68
CA ASP A 139 -11.74 -6.37 -19.36
C ASP A 139 -11.62 -4.93 -18.82
N VAL A 140 -10.66 -4.71 -17.92
CA VAL A 140 -10.38 -3.38 -17.34
C VAL A 140 -9.91 -2.41 -18.43
N LYS A 141 -8.96 -2.83 -19.28
CA LYS A 141 -8.49 -2.01 -20.41
C LYS A 141 -9.64 -1.64 -21.33
N LYS A 142 -10.48 -2.60 -21.70
CA LYS A 142 -11.63 -2.36 -22.57
C LYS A 142 -12.54 -1.29 -21.99
N VAL A 143 -12.88 -1.38 -20.70
CA VAL A 143 -13.71 -0.39 -20.01
C VAL A 143 -13.09 1.01 -20.08
N VAL A 144 -11.79 1.14 -19.81
CA VAL A 144 -11.12 2.44 -19.84
C VAL A 144 -11.04 3.02 -21.24
N VAL A 145 -10.68 2.22 -22.24
CA VAL A 145 -10.58 2.66 -23.63
C VAL A 145 -11.96 3.04 -24.17
N ASP A 146 -12.97 2.20 -23.97
CA ASP A 146 -14.32 2.40 -24.53
C ASP A 146 -15.04 3.59 -23.87
N LYS A 147 -14.96 3.72 -22.53
CA LYS A 147 -15.71 4.75 -21.78
C LYS A 147 -14.95 6.05 -21.60
N LEU A 148 -13.64 6.00 -21.35
CA LEU A 148 -12.83 7.20 -21.04
C LEU A 148 -11.93 7.65 -22.19
N GLN A 149 -11.77 6.84 -23.24
CA GLN A 149 -10.92 7.13 -24.40
C GLN A 149 -9.49 7.50 -24.00
N GLN A 150 -8.95 6.78 -23.01
CA GLN A 150 -7.58 6.98 -22.51
C GLN A 150 -6.65 5.90 -23.07
N ASP A 151 -5.43 6.29 -23.46
CA ASP A 151 -4.40 5.31 -23.83
C ASP A 151 -4.14 4.39 -22.63
N THR A 152 -4.09 3.08 -22.88
CA THR A 152 -4.06 2.06 -21.84
C THR A 152 -3.20 0.90 -22.29
N ARG A 153 -2.21 0.55 -21.46
CA ARG A 153 -1.31 -0.57 -21.70
C ARG A 153 -1.56 -1.67 -20.68
N ILE A 154 -1.13 -2.88 -20.99
CA ILE A 154 -1.18 -4.02 -20.07
C ILE A 154 0.24 -4.48 -19.87
N THR A 155 0.62 -4.82 -18.64
CA THR A 155 1.97 -5.31 -18.34
C THR A 155 1.88 -6.53 -17.42
N VAL A 156 1.76 -7.69 -18.04
CA VAL A 156 1.79 -8.96 -17.32
C VAL A 156 3.22 -9.25 -16.87
N LEU A 157 3.47 -9.16 -15.56
CA LEU A 157 4.80 -9.38 -14.97
C LEU A 157 5.26 -10.85 -15.09
N GLY A 158 4.32 -11.80 -14.93
CA GLY A 158 4.57 -13.23 -15.06
C GLY A 158 5.72 -13.75 -14.17
N HIS A 159 6.55 -14.62 -14.71
CA HIS A 159 7.58 -15.36 -13.96
C HIS A 159 8.73 -14.49 -13.42
N VAL A 160 8.86 -13.24 -13.87
CA VAL A 160 9.86 -12.30 -13.36
C VAL A 160 9.70 -12.09 -11.85
N GLN A 161 8.47 -12.24 -11.32
CA GLN A 161 8.17 -12.13 -9.89
C GLN A 161 8.85 -13.20 -9.03
N ARG A 162 9.17 -14.37 -9.60
CA ARG A 162 9.83 -15.48 -8.89
C ARG A 162 11.35 -15.46 -9.04
N GLY A 163 11.86 -14.64 -9.95
CA GLY A 163 13.27 -14.57 -10.30
C GLY A 163 14.03 -13.47 -9.56
N GLY A 164 15.34 -13.40 -9.85
CA GLY A 164 16.25 -12.38 -9.34
C GLY A 164 16.88 -12.73 -7.98
N ASN A 165 17.57 -11.75 -7.41
CA ASN A 165 18.32 -11.94 -6.17
C ASN A 165 17.42 -11.70 -4.95
N PRO A 166 17.42 -12.60 -3.94
CA PRO A 166 16.64 -12.40 -2.73
C PRO A 166 16.96 -11.07 -2.05
N SER A 167 15.95 -10.41 -1.50
CA SER A 167 16.08 -9.15 -0.77
C SER A 167 16.90 -9.35 0.52
N ALA A 168 17.39 -8.25 1.11
CA ALA A 168 18.07 -8.34 2.41
C ALA A 168 17.14 -8.93 3.49
N PHE A 169 15.84 -8.62 3.41
CA PHE A 169 14.82 -9.18 4.29
C PHE A 169 14.69 -10.70 4.12
N ASP A 170 14.50 -11.18 2.88
CA ASP A 170 14.32 -12.61 2.61
C ASP A 170 15.55 -13.44 2.97
N ARG A 171 16.75 -12.89 2.79
CA ARG A 171 18.00 -13.55 3.21
C ARG A 171 18.04 -13.74 4.72
N VAL A 172 17.79 -12.68 5.49
CA VAL A 172 17.79 -12.75 6.95
C VAL A 172 16.66 -13.62 7.46
N LEU A 173 15.46 -13.49 6.89
CA LEU A 173 14.29 -14.31 7.20
C LEU A 173 14.58 -15.79 6.96
N GLY A 174 15.08 -16.15 5.77
CA GLY A 174 15.43 -17.52 5.41
C GLY A 174 16.51 -18.11 6.32
N CYS A 175 17.55 -17.35 6.65
CA CYS A 175 18.57 -17.78 7.60
C CYS A 175 17.99 -18.03 9.00
N ARG A 176 17.14 -17.14 9.50
CA ARG A 176 16.51 -17.29 10.82
C ARG A 176 15.58 -18.49 10.89
N MET A 177 14.71 -18.66 9.89
CA MET A 177 13.80 -19.80 9.83
C MET A 177 14.54 -21.13 9.63
N GLY A 178 15.60 -21.15 8.82
CA GLY A 178 16.43 -22.35 8.63
C GLY A 178 17.17 -22.78 9.90
N ALA A 179 17.68 -21.82 10.68
CA ALA A 179 18.29 -22.11 11.97
C ALA A 179 17.25 -22.69 12.95
N GLU A 180 16.08 -22.04 13.07
CA GLU A 180 15.00 -22.50 13.96
C GLU A 180 14.44 -23.86 13.53
N ALA A 181 14.30 -24.12 12.24
CA ALA A 181 13.87 -25.43 11.73
C ALA A 181 14.86 -26.54 12.10
N THR A 182 16.15 -26.25 12.06
CA THR A 182 17.19 -27.21 12.47
C THR A 182 17.08 -27.51 13.96
N LEU A 183 16.91 -26.49 14.80
CA LEU A 183 16.69 -26.66 16.24
C LEU A 183 15.41 -27.44 16.53
N ALA A 184 14.32 -27.15 15.83
CA ALA A 184 13.05 -27.85 15.95
C ALA A 184 13.18 -29.35 15.65
N LEU A 185 13.97 -29.72 14.64
CA LEU A 185 14.25 -31.11 14.32
C LEU A 185 15.13 -31.80 15.37
N MET A 186 16.12 -31.10 15.93
CA MET A 186 16.99 -31.66 16.98
C MET A 186 16.26 -31.88 18.31
N GLU A 187 15.27 -31.03 18.62
CA GLU A 187 14.44 -31.12 19.82
C GLU A 187 13.22 -32.04 19.65
N ALA A 188 12.93 -32.47 18.41
CA ALA A 188 11.79 -33.32 18.13
C ALA A 188 11.96 -34.70 18.77
N THR A 189 10.86 -35.20 19.35
CA THR A 189 10.73 -36.55 19.89
C THR A 189 9.65 -37.30 19.11
N ASP A 190 9.49 -38.61 19.36
CA ASP A 190 8.43 -39.42 18.72
C ASP A 190 7.01 -38.93 19.06
N THR A 191 6.85 -38.11 20.10
CA THR A 191 5.57 -37.51 20.50
C THR A 191 5.35 -36.10 19.96
N SER A 192 6.37 -35.51 19.33
CA SER A 192 6.31 -34.14 18.83
C SER A 192 5.42 -34.05 17.58
N VAL A 193 4.53 -33.06 17.55
CA VAL A 193 3.68 -32.81 16.39
C VAL A 193 4.48 -32.14 15.26
N PRO A 194 4.21 -32.49 13.99
CA PRO A 194 4.78 -31.77 12.86
C PRO A 194 4.42 -30.28 12.93
N CYS A 195 5.41 -29.41 12.75
CA CYS A 195 5.24 -27.96 12.85
C CYS A 195 5.84 -27.22 11.65
N VAL A 196 5.35 -26.01 11.44
CA VAL A 196 5.86 -25.01 10.49
C VAL A 196 6.56 -23.93 11.30
N VAL A 197 7.80 -23.64 10.94
CA VAL A 197 8.52 -22.49 11.49
C VAL A 197 8.03 -21.22 10.82
N SER A 198 7.71 -20.21 11.62
CA SER A 198 7.25 -18.90 11.16
C SER A 198 7.90 -17.78 11.99
N LEU A 199 7.74 -16.53 11.53
CA LEU A 199 7.99 -15.35 12.35
C LEU A 199 6.67 -14.68 12.71
N ASP A 200 6.40 -14.53 14.01
CA ASP A 200 5.31 -13.71 14.54
C ASP A 200 5.87 -12.65 15.48
N GLY A 201 5.48 -11.39 15.28
CA GLY A 201 6.00 -10.27 16.07
C GLY A 201 7.54 -10.13 16.05
N ASN A 202 8.18 -10.49 14.93
CA ASN A 202 9.64 -10.57 14.78
C ASN A 202 10.33 -11.63 15.67
N GLN A 203 9.59 -12.62 16.17
CA GLN A 203 10.09 -13.76 16.93
C GLN A 203 9.84 -15.07 16.19
N ALA A 204 10.78 -16.01 16.30
CA ALA A 204 10.61 -17.32 15.70
C ALA A 204 9.62 -18.15 16.52
N VAL A 205 8.62 -18.71 15.83
CA VAL A 205 7.54 -19.50 16.43
C VAL A 205 7.34 -20.79 15.64
N ARG A 206 6.92 -21.84 16.32
CA ARG A 206 6.58 -23.14 15.72
C ARG A 206 5.07 -23.31 15.80
N VAL A 207 4.42 -23.43 14.65
CA VAL A 207 2.97 -23.56 14.54
C VAL A 207 2.63 -24.99 14.10
N PRO A 208 1.66 -25.69 14.71
CA PRO A 208 1.29 -27.03 14.28
C PRO A 208 0.89 -27.06 12.80
N LEU A 209 1.45 -27.99 12.04
CA LEU A 209 1.27 -28.06 10.58
C LEU A 209 -0.20 -28.23 10.19
N MET A 210 -0.94 -29.06 10.94
CA MET A 210 -2.36 -29.30 10.66
C MET A 210 -3.21 -28.04 10.84
N GLU A 211 -2.93 -27.23 11.87
CA GLU A 211 -3.62 -25.96 12.06
C GLU A 211 -3.35 -24.98 10.92
N CYS A 212 -2.13 -24.95 10.38
CA CYS A 212 -1.80 -24.13 9.21
C CYS A 212 -2.63 -24.55 7.98
N VAL A 213 -2.76 -25.84 7.73
CA VAL A 213 -3.53 -26.39 6.60
C VAL A 213 -5.03 -26.12 6.76
N GLU A 214 -5.57 -26.23 7.98
CA GLU A 214 -6.97 -25.92 8.25
C GLU A 214 -7.27 -24.44 8.03
N LYS A 215 -6.40 -23.54 8.49
CA LYS A 215 -6.54 -22.09 8.30
C LYS A 215 -6.54 -21.71 6.81
N THR A 216 -5.66 -22.29 5.99
CA THR A 216 -5.62 -21.98 4.56
C THR A 216 -6.86 -22.46 3.83
N LYS A 217 -7.36 -23.66 4.17
CA LYS A 217 -8.64 -24.17 3.64
C LYS A 217 -9.83 -23.32 4.07
N ALA A 218 -9.85 -22.83 5.31
CA ALA A 218 -10.93 -21.98 5.80
C ALA A 218 -11.06 -20.67 5.00
N VAL A 219 -9.96 -20.07 4.55
CA VAL A 219 -9.99 -18.88 3.68
C VAL A 219 -10.64 -19.22 2.33
N ALA A 220 -10.21 -20.32 1.70
CA ALA A 220 -10.78 -20.76 0.42
C ALA A 220 -12.28 -21.05 0.54
N GLN A 221 -12.69 -21.70 1.63
CA GLN A 221 -14.10 -21.97 1.92
C GLN A 221 -14.89 -20.67 2.12
N ALA A 222 -14.36 -19.71 2.90
CA ALA A 222 -15.03 -18.42 3.12
C ALA A 222 -15.23 -17.64 1.81
N MET A 223 -14.26 -17.68 0.89
CA MET A 223 -14.40 -17.08 -0.44
C MET A 223 -15.44 -17.83 -1.31
N ALA A 224 -15.45 -19.17 -1.27
CA ALA A 224 -16.46 -19.97 -1.99
C ALA A 224 -17.88 -19.71 -1.49
N ASP A 225 -18.04 -19.52 -0.17
CA ASP A 225 -19.31 -19.17 0.48
C ASP A 225 -19.68 -17.69 0.34
N LYS A 226 -18.88 -16.90 -0.40
CA LYS A 226 -19.05 -15.45 -0.60
C LYS A 226 -19.06 -14.64 0.70
N ASN A 227 -18.42 -15.15 1.74
CA ASN A 227 -18.23 -14.45 3.01
C ASN A 227 -16.91 -13.67 3.01
N TRP A 228 -16.91 -12.54 2.29
CA TRP A 228 -15.73 -11.72 2.05
C TRP A 228 -15.14 -11.12 3.34
N GLU A 229 -15.98 -10.68 4.27
CA GLU A 229 -15.52 -10.16 5.57
C GLU A 229 -14.76 -11.22 6.37
N LEU A 230 -15.25 -12.46 6.37
CA LEU A 230 -14.56 -13.56 7.03
C LEU A 230 -13.27 -13.91 6.29
N ALA A 231 -13.25 -13.91 4.96
CA ALA A 231 -12.04 -14.16 4.17
C ALA A 231 -10.92 -13.17 4.52
N VAL A 232 -11.23 -11.87 4.58
CA VAL A 232 -10.29 -10.82 4.99
C VAL A 232 -9.80 -11.03 6.42
N LYS A 233 -10.69 -11.35 7.37
CA LYS A 233 -10.32 -11.61 8.77
C LYS A 233 -9.43 -12.84 8.92
N LEU A 234 -9.70 -13.92 8.17
CA LEU A 234 -8.93 -15.15 8.19
C LEU A 234 -7.52 -14.99 7.59
N ARG A 235 -7.32 -14.04 6.65
CA ARG A 235 -5.97 -13.64 6.18
C ARG A 235 -5.13 -13.00 7.28
N GLY A 236 -5.76 -12.43 8.30
CA GLY A 236 -5.12 -11.89 9.49
C GLY A 236 -5.11 -10.37 9.55
N ARG A 237 -4.75 -9.85 10.74
CA ARG A 237 -4.83 -8.42 11.07
C ARG A 237 -3.96 -7.52 10.17
N SER A 238 -2.82 -8.02 9.70
CA SER A 238 -1.94 -7.28 8.80
C SER A 238 -2.58 -7.04 7.44
N PHE A 239 -3.24 -8.07 6.89
CA PHE A 239 -3.97 -7.98 5.63
C PHE A 239 -5.12 -6.98 5.73
N GLU A 240 -5.98 -7.14 6.75
CA GLU A 240 -7.12 -6.25 7.01
C GLU A 240 -6.66 -4.79 7.14
N ARG A 241 -5.61 -4.54 7.94
CA ARG A 241 -5.04 -3.20 8.12
C ARG A 241 -4.49 -2.61 6.82
N ASN A 242 -3.80 -3.40 6.00
CA ASN A 242 -3.27 -2.92 4.72
C ASN A 242 -4.41 -2.55 3.77
N LEU A 243 -5.46 -3.37 3.71
CA LEU A 243 -6.63 -3.11 2.89
C LEU A 243 -7.38 -1.85 3.33
N GLU A 244 -7.60 -1.68 4.64
CA GLU A 244 -8.20 -0.46 5.20
C GLU A 244 -7.36 0.78 4.90
N THR A 245 -6.05 0.70 5.08
CA THR A 245 -5.12 1.79 4.80
C THR A 245 -5.15 2.17 3.32
N TYR A 246 -5.12 1.18 2.42
CA TYR A 246 -5.26 1.41 0.99
C TYR A 246 -6.60 2.08 0.63
N LYS A 247 -7.72 1.56 1.15
CA LYS A 247 -9.06 2.14 0.94
C LYS A 247 -9.15 3.58 1.45
N MET A 248 -8.48 3.89 2.56
CA MET A 248 -8.42 5.24 3.10
C MET A 248 -7.60 6.17 2.20
N LEU A 249 -6.39 5.77 1.83
CA LEU A 249 -5.46 6.62 1.08
C LEU A 249 -5.91 6.89 -0.36
N THR A 250 -6.73 6.02 -0.94
CA THR A 250 -7.25 6.17 -2.30
C THR A 250 -8.63 6.85 -2.38
N ARG A 251 -9.20 7.31 -1.26
CA ARG A 251 -10.47 8.06 -1.25
C ARG A 251 -10.24 9.54 -1.52
N LEU A 252 -10.66 10.00 -2.68
CA LEU A 252 -10.53 11.40 -3.12
C LEU A 252 -11.33 12.44 -2.31
N LYS A 253 -12.34 12.01 -1.55
CA LYS A 253 -13.21 12.91 -0.80
C LYS A 253 -13.19 12.57 0.69
N PRO A 254 -13.14 13.58 1.57
CA PRO A 254 -13.41 13.37 2.99
C PRO A 254 -14.83 12.77 3.14
N PRO A 255 -15.09 11.97 4.18
CA PRO A 255 -16.40 11.40 4.43
C PRO A 255 -17.41 12.55 4.62
N LYS A 256 -18.64 12.36 4.14
CA LYS A 256 -19.72 13.38 4.21
C LYS A 256 -19.96 13.92 5.63
N ASN A 257 -19.60 13.14 6.64
CA ASN A 257 -19.75 13.46 8.06
C ASN A 257 -18.66 14.39 8.61
N ALA A 258 -17.61 14.69 7.82
CA ALA A 258 -16.57 15.66 8.18
C ALA A 258 -17.02 17.11 7.93
N PHE A 259 -18.18 17.32 7.30
CA PHE A 259 -18.74 18.63 7.00
C PHE A 259 -20.11 18.80 7.68
N ASP A 260 -20.37 19.98 8.23
CA ASP A 260 -21.68 20.37 8.76
C ASP A 260 -22.73 20.51 7.63
N ALA A 261 -23.99 20.74 7.99
CA ALA A 261 -25.09 20.92 7.05
C ALA A 261 -24.92 22.14 6.11
N GLN A 262 -23.94 23.01 6.36
CA GLN A 262 -23.57 24.16 5.54
C GLN A 262 -22.30 23.92 4.71
N GLY A 263 -21.70 22.72 4.75
CA GLY A 263 -20.49 22.36 4.00
C GLY A 263 -19.18 22.84 4.65
N LYS A 264 -19.22 23.28 5.91
CA LYS A 264 -18.05 23.69 6.69
C LYS A 264 -17.45 22.48 7.40
N PRO A 265 -16.12 22.31 7.42
CA PRO A 265 -15.49 21.23 8.17
C PRO A 265 -15.90 21.32 9.65
N VAL A 266 -16.39 20.22 10.23
CA VAL A 266 -16.60 20.10 11.69
C VAL A 266 -15.25 20.33 12.36
N GLU A 267 -15.16 21.18 13.40
CA GLU A 267 -13.91 21.65 14.04
C GLU A 267 -12.79 20.60 14.08
N GLY A 268 -11.95 20.60 13.04
CA GLY A 268 -10.80 19.72 12.89
C GLY A 268 -9.59 20.27 13.63
N LEU A 269 -8.68 19.40 14.01
CA LEU A 269 -7.40 19.80 14.58
C LEU A 269 -6.53 20.46 13.51
N ARG A 270 -5.70 21.42 13.94
CA ARG A 270 -4.62 21.96 13.10
C ARG A 270 -3.34 21.21 13.44
N LEU A 271 -2.90 20.39 12.50
CA LEU A 271 -1.74 19.52 12.66
C LEU A 271 -0.57 20.05 11.83
N ALA A 272 0.66 19.84 12.29
CA ALA A 272 1.86 20.15 11.53
C ALA A 272 2.76 18.92 11.39
N VAL A 273 3.42 18.79 10.24
CA VAL A 273 4.37 17.72 9.95
C VAL A 273 5.70 18.31 9.50
N MET A 274 6.81 17.75 10.00
CA MET A 274 8.17 18.16 9.65
C MET A 274 9.10 16.95 9.67
N HIS A 275 10.19 17.03 8.89
CA HIS A 275 11.28 16.07 8.95
C HIS A 275 12.42 16.60 9.82
N ILE A 276 13.00 15.72 10.64
CA ILE A 276 14.16 16.04 11.49
C ILE A 276 15.19 14.94 11.31
N GLY A 277 16.44 15.33 11.03
CA GLY A 277 17.57 14.43 10.83
C GLY A 277 17.97 14.28 9.36
N ALA A 278 18.81 13.29 9.09
CA ALA A 278 19.27 13.01 7.74
C ALA A 278 18.13 12.44 6.88
N PRO A 279 18.10 12.72 5.56
CA PRO A 279 17.12 12.13 4.65
C PRO A 279 17.14 10.60 4.72
N ALA A 280 15.96 10.00 4.82
CA ALA A 280 15.77 8.55 4.81
C ALA A 280 14.67 8.15 3.83
N CYS A 281 14.80 6.97 3.22
CA CYS A 281 13.75 6.42 2.37
C CYS A 281 12.44 6.22 3.15
N GLY A 282 11.32 6.51 2.52
CA GLY A 282 9.98 6.40 3.13
C GLY A 282 9.49 7.65 3.88
N MET A 283 10.33 8.68 4.07
CA MET A 283 9.91 9.95 4.69
C MET A 283 8.70 10.57 3.97
N ASN A 284 8.75 10.66 2.63
CA ASN A 284 7.67 11.25 1.84
C ASN A 284 6.38 10.41 1.89
N ALA A 285 6.51 9.08 1.83
CA ALA A 285 5.37 8.16 1.95
C ALA A 285 4.67 8.32 3.31
N ALA A 286 5.44 8.54 4.39
CA ALA A 286 4.90 8.81 5.72
C ALA A 286 4.16 10.16 5.78
N VAL A 287 4.73 11.23 5.19
CA VAL A 287 4.05 12.54 5.10
C VAL A 287 2.76 12.44 4.31
N ARG A 288 2.78 11.78 3.16
CA ARG A 288 1.59 11.55 2.35
C ARG A 288 0.50 10.82 3.12
N SER A 289 0.85 9.70 3.75
CA SER A 289 -0.09 8.92 4.55
C SER A 289 -0.70 9.74 5.68
N PHE A 290 0.13 10.51 6.39
CA PHE A 290 -0.30 11.41 7.45
C PHE A 290 -1.24 12.50 6.94
N VAL A 291 -0.84 13.23 5.89
CA VAL A 291 -1.60 14.35 5.32
C VAL A 291 -2.96 13.86 4.81
N ARG A 292 -3.01 12.79 4.01
CA ARG A 292 -4.26 12.24 3.48
C ARG A 292 -5.19 11.74 4.58
N ASN A 293 -4.66 11.07 5.61
CA ASN A 293 -5.46 10.58 6.73
C ASN A 293 -6.04 11.74 7.58
N ALA A 294 -5.23 12.76 7.86
CA ALA A 294 -5.67 13.95 8.60
C ALA A 294 -6.76 14.72 7.83
N ILE A 295 -6.55 14.97 6.52
CA ILE A 295 -7.57 15.60 5.66
C ILE A 295 -8.85 14.75 5.61
N TYR A 296 -8.72 13.42 5.53
CA TYR A 296 -9.86 12.51 5.55
C TYR A 296 -10.65 12.59 6.88
N ARG A 297 -10.01 12.92 7.99
CA ARG A 297 -10.68 13.16 9.28
C ARG A 297 -11.32 14.54 9.41
N GLY A 298 -11.04 15.45 8.48
CA GLY A 298 -11.45 16.87 8.55
C GLY A 298 -10.42 17.79 9.21
N ASP A 299 -9.21 17.30 9.50
CA ASP A 299 -8.13 18.08 10.09
C ASP A 299 -7.40 18.92 9.01
N THR A 300 -6.88 20.09 9.39
CA THR A 300 -6.03 20.92 8.51
C THR A 300 -4.56 20.61 8.78
N VAL A 301 -3.77 20.38 7.73
CA VAL A 301 -2.36 19.99 7.88
C VAL A 301 -1.42 21.07 7.34
N PHE A 302 -0.36 21.35 8.09
CA PHE A 302 0.70 22.27 7.72
C PHE A 302 2.03 21.52 7.56
N GLY A 303 2.71 21.69 6.44
CA GLY A 303 4.07 21.21 6.19
C GLY A 303 5.07 22.27 6.64
N ILE A 304 6.01 21.88 7.49
CA ILE A 304 7.14 22.72 7.90
C ILE A 304 8.35 22.26 7.10
N HIS A 305 8.90 23.16 6.30
CA HIS A 305 10.10 22.90 5.51
C HIS A 305 11.36 23.09 6.35
N ASP A 306 12.47 22.46 5.94
CA ASP A 306 13.80 22.61 6.57
C ASP A 306 13.85 22.32 8.09
N GLY A 307 12.96 21.45 8.56
CA GLY A 307 12.89 20.99 9.94
C GLY A 307 12.77 22.15 10.94
N ILE A 308 13.60 22.12 11.98
CA ILE A 308 13.55 23.13 13.05
C ILE A 308 13.96 24.53 12.53
N GLN A 309 14.89 24.60 11.58
CA GLN A 309 15.34 25.89 11.05
C GLN A 309 14.21 26.60 10.30
N GLY A 310 13.50 25.88 9.43
CA GLY A 310 12.35 26.45 8.74
C GLY A 310 11.18 26.72 9.67
N LEU A 311 10.99 25.96 10.76
CA LEU A 311 10.03 26.30 11.81
C LEU A 311 10.32 27.67 12.43
N VAL A 312 11.58 27.90 12.83
CA VAL A 312 12.01 29.19 13.42
C VAL A 312 11.87 30.33 12.41
N ALA A 313 12.13 30.06 11.13
CA ALA A 313 11.99 31.04 10.05
C ALA A 313 10.52 31.27 9.60
N GLY A 314 9.55 30.50 10.13
CA GLY A 314 8.15 30.58 9.72
C GLY A 314 7.86 29.98 8.33
N ASN A 315 8.72 29.10 7.83
CA ASN A 315 8.54 28.38 6.55
C ASN A 315 7.51 27.25 6.69
N ILE A 316 6.25 27.65 6.81
CA ILE A 316 5.09 26.79 7.05
C ILE A 316 4.10 26.97 5.89
N LYS A 317 3.73 25.87 5.24
CA LYS A 317 2.76 25.86 4.13
C LYS A 317 1.59 24.94 4.48
N GLU A 318 0.37 25.34 4.17
CA GLU A 318 -0.78 24.43 4.24
C GLU A 318 -0.67 23.35 3.16
N MET A 319 -0.92 22.10 3.55
CA MET A 319 -0.80 20.92 2.68
C MET A 319 -2.19 20.43 2.29
N GLY A 320 -2.49 20.45 1.00
CA GLY A 320 -3.68 19.87 0.41
C GLY A 320 -3.48 18.41 -0.02
N TRP A 321 -4.57 17.80 -0.47
CA TRP A 321 -4.57 16.42 -0.98
C TRP A 321 -3.61 16.25 -2.17
N SER A 322 -3.63 17.20 -3.11
CA SER A 322 -2.79 17.17 -4.31
C SER A 322 -1.32 17.51 -4.06
N ASP A 323 -0.97 18.13 -2.92
CA ASP A 323 0.42 18.48 -2.60
C ASP A 323 1.28 17.26 -2.23
N VAL A 324 0.65 16.10 -1.99
CA VAL A 324 1.31 14.85 -1.54
C VAL A 324 1.07 13.68 -2.49
N THR A 325 0.81 13.94 -3.77
CA THR A 325 0.59 12.90 -4.78
C THR A 325 1.68 12.91 -5.83
#